data_AF-A0AAW1ZCF0-F1
#
_entry.id   AF-A0AAW1ZCF0-F1
#
_cell.length_a   1.000
_cell.length_b   1.000
_cell.length_c   1.000
_cell.angle_alpha   90.00
_cell.angle_beta   90.00
_cell.angle_gamma   90.00
#
_symmetry.space_group_name_H-M   'P 1'
#
loop_
_entity.id
_entity.type
_entity.pdbx_description
1 polymer ?
#
loop_
_entity_poly.entity_id
_entity_poly.type
_entity_poly.pdbx_seq_one_letter_code
_entity_poly.pdbx_strand_id
1 'polypeptide(L)' 'TAERIPESVVAEIVGVSEQGTDLLLLCADFSEFVIPATLYQGSVDDLIMKLPVHLKVTHVKTRVVEVDFVNN' A
#
# COMPACT_ATOMS: atom_id res chain seq x y z
N THR A 1 23.69 -13.55 -10.52
CA THR A 1 22.92 -12.45 -9.90
C THR A 1 21.54 -12.98 -9.61
N ALA A 2 21.15 -13.11 -8.34
CA ALA A 2 19.78 -13.53 -8.04
C ALA A 2 18.84 -12.39 -8.47
N GLU A 3 18.00 -12.64 -9.49
CA GLU A 3 16.91 -11.75 -9.84
C GLU A 3 15.98 -11.63 -8.62
N ARG A 4 15.71 -10.40 -8.18
CA ARG A 4 14.74 -10.17 -7.10
C ARG A 4 13.36 -10.16 -7.72
N ILE A 5 12.58 -11.21 -7.49
CA ILE A 5 11.23 -11.35 -8.00
C ILE A 5 10.30 -10.48 -7.14
N PRO A 6 9.50 -9.58 -7.73
CA PRO A 6 8.50 -8.83 -6.99
C PRO A 6 7.42 -9.77 -6.44
N GLU A 7 6.99 -9.51 -5.21
CA GLU A 7 5.94 -10.27 -4.53
C GLU A 7 4.67 -9.42 -4.46
N SER A 8 3.53 -10.01 -4.84
CA SER A 8 2.22 -9.38 -4.73
C SER A 8 1.42 -10.01 -3.60
N VAL A 9 0.87 -9.18 -2.72
CA VAL A 9 0.01 -9.60 -1.62
C VAL A 9 -1.29 -8.79 -1.65
N VAL A 10 -2.42 -9.44 -1.35
CA VAL A 10 -3.68 -8.74 -1.09
C VAL A 10 -3.74 -8.47 0.41
N ALA A 11 -3.70 -7.21 0.79
CA ALA A 11 -3.70 -6.76 2.17
C ALA A 11 -4.97 -5.99 2.48
N GLU A 12 -5.60 -6.29 3.62
CA GLU A 12 -6.67 -5.48 4.19
C GLU A 12 -6.04 -4.32 4.94
N ILE A 13 -6.25 -3.12 4.43
CA ILE A 13 -5.75 -1.88 5.01
C ILE A 13 -6.79 -1.37 6.01
N VAL A 14 -6.34 -1.14 7.23
CA VAL A 14 -7.16 -0.70 8.37
C VAL A 14 -6.76 0.67 8.88
N GLY A 15 -5.60 1.19 8.46
CA GLY A 15 -5.13 2.52 8.82
C GLY A 15 -4.24 3.10 7.73
N VAL A 16 -4.27 4.41 7.58
CA VAL A 16 -3.45 5.14 6.61
C VAL A 16 -2.93 6.44 7.23
N SER A 17 -1.74 6.87 6.85
CA SER A 17 -1.11 8.09 7.36
C SER A 17 -0.18 8.70 6.33
N GLU A 18 -0.06 10.03 6.33
CA GLU A 18 0.93 10.74 5.52
C GLU A 18 2.23 10.92 6.31
N GLN A 19 3.35 10.59 5.68
CA GLN A 19 4.70 10.87 6.19
C GLN A 19 5.49 11.62 5.13
N GLY A 20 5.43 12.96 5.17
CA GLY A 20 6.10 13.81 4.19
C GLY A 20 5.44 13.65 2.81
N THR A 21 6.16 13.08 1.84
CA THR A 21 5.62 12.76 0.51
C THR A 21 5.10 11.34 0.41
N ASP A 22 5.30 10.50 1.43
CA ASP A 22 4.98 9.09 1.34
C ASP A 22 3.69 8.78 2.12
N LEU A 23 2.98 7.76 1.66
CA LEU A 23 1.78 7.23 2.29
C LEU A 23 2.14 5.94 3.02
N LEU A 24 1.87 5.90 4.32
CA LEU A 24 2.00 4.70 5.14
C LEU A 24 0.63 4.00 5.20
N LEU A 25 0.63 2.70 4.89
CA LEU A 25 -0.52 1.83 5.06
C LEU A 25 -0.28 0.85 6.19
N LEU A 26 -1.25 0.74 7.09
CA LEU A 26 -1.29 -0.27 8.14
C LEU A 26 -2.30 -1.35 7.77
N CYS A 27 -1.82 -2.59 7.74
CA CYS A 27 -2.64 -3.76 7.44
C CYS A 27 -3.23 -4.37 8.71
N ALA A 28 -4.30 -5.15 8.56
CA ALA A 28 -4.97 -5.84 9.67
C ALA A 28 -4.05 -6.82 10.42
N ASP A 29 -3.02 -7.35 9.75
CA ASP A 29 -2.00 -8.25 10.32
C ASP A 29 -0.83 -7.50 10.98
N PHE A 30 -0.94 -6.18 11.16
CA PHE A 30 0.09 -5.29 11.66
C PHE A 30 1.33 -5.14 10.74
N SER A 31 1.24 -5.59 9.49
CA SER A 31 2.25 -5.26 8.49
C SER A 31 2.08 -3.82 7.98
N GLU A 32 3.20 -3.19 7.64
CA GLU A 32 3.23 -1.82 7.16
C GLU A 32 3.80 -1.76 5.74
N PHE A 33 3.17 -0.98 4.88
CA PHE A 33 3.66 -0.68 3.54
C PHE A 33 3.85 0.82 3.36
N VAL A 34 5.00 1.20 2.81
CA VAL A 34 5.28 2.59 2.43
C VAL A 34 5.10 2.74 0.93
N ILE A 35 4.16 3.60 0.55
CA ILE A 35 3.87 3.95 -0.84
C ILE A 35 4.44 5.34 -1.12
N PRO A 36 5.39 5.47 -2.05
CA PRO A 36 5.83 6.78 -2.54
C PRO A 36 4.66 7.56 -3.18
N ALA A 37 4.57 8.88 -2.98
CA ALA A 37 3.57 9.75 -3.64
C ALA A 37 3.46 9.54 -5.16
N THR A 38 4.55 9.12 -5.81
CA THR A 38 4.56 8.89 -7.25
C THR A 38 3.64 7.74 -7.68
N LEU A 39 3.31 6.82 -6.78
CA LEU A 39 2.47 5.64 -7.04
C LEU A 39 1.01 5.83 -6.63
N TYR A 40 0.70 6.79 -5.76
CA TYR A 40 -0.66 7.09 -5.31
C TYR A 40 -0.97 8.57 -5.49
N GLN A 41 -1.84 8.90 -6.45
CA GLN A 41 -2.22 10.28 -6.79
C GLN A 41 -3.50 10.76 -6.08
N GLY A 42 -4.12 9.93 -5.24
CA GLY A 42 -5.32 10.29 -4.47
C GLY A 42 -4.98 11.07 -3.19
N SER A 43 -5.98 11.66 -2.54
CA SER A 43 -5.79 12.21 -1.20
C SER A 43 -5.88 11.10 -0.14
N VAL A 44 -5.14 11.27 0.96
CA VAL A 44 -5.24 10.33 2.08
C VAL A 44 -6.61 10.34 2.73
N ASP A 45 -7.28 11.49 2.78
CA ASP A 45 -8.65 11.60 3.29
C ASP A 45 -9.63 10.71 2.52
N ASP A 46 -9.50 10.65 1.18
CA ASP A 46 -10.34 9.77 0.35
C ASP A 46 -10.10 8.28 0.66
N LEU A 47 -8.87 7.92 1.01
CA LEU A 47 -8.50 6.56 1.38
C LEU A 47 -9.04 6.22 2.77
N ILE A 48 -8.92 7.14 3.73
CA ILE A 48 -9.49 7.01 5.09
C ILE A 48 -10.99 6.74 5.03
N MET A 49 -11.72 7.50 4.21
CA MET A 49 -13.18 7.36 4.08
C MET A 49 -13.62 5.99 3.53
N LYS A 50 -12.71 5.25 2.88
CA LYS A 50 -12.99 3.94 2.30
C LYS A 50 -12.55 2.80 3.20
N LEU A 51 -11.84 3.07 4.30
CA LEU A 51 -11.35 2.02 5.19
C LEU A 51 -12.51 1.23 5.84
N PRO A 52 -12.35 -0.08 6.04
CA PRO A 52 -11.22 -0.90 5.57
C PRO A 52 -11.27 -1.16 4.05
N VAL A 53 -10.11 -1.18 3.39
CA VAL A 53 -10.00 -1.47 1.94
C VAL A 53 -9.06 -2.64 1.67
N HIS A 54 -9.35 -3.43 0.64
CA HIS A 54 -8.44 -4.45 0.14
C HIS A 54 -7.60 -3.88 -0.99
N LEU A 55 -6.27 -3.82 -0.78
CA LEU A 55 -5.32 -3.41 -1.80
C LEU A 55 -4.42 -4.58 -2.17
N LYS A 56 -4.16 -4.73 -3.46
CA LYS A 56 -3.09 -5.60 -3.94
C LYS A 56 -1.82 -4.76 -3.97
N VAL A 57 -0.88 -5.09 -3.10
CA VAL A 57 0.41 -4.41 -2.98
C VAL A 57 1.50 -5.29 -3.59
N THR A 58 2.16 -4.80 -4.63
CA THR A 58 3.35 -5.44 -5.20
C THR A 58 4.59 -4.75 -4.67
N HIS A 59 5.52 -5.53 -4.10
CA HIS A 59 6.69 -4.98 -3.41
C HIS A 59 7.97 -5.80 -3.64
N VAL A 60 9.12 -5.16 -3.41
CA VAL A 60 10.44 -5.79 -3.37
C VAL A 60 11.11 -5.43 -2.05
N LYS A 61 11.29 -6.42 -1.15
CA LYS A 61 11.91 -6.23 0.18
C LYS A 61 11.37 -4.99 0.91
N THR A 62 10.04 -4.89 1.03
CA THR A 62 9.23 -3.81 1.65
C THR A 62 9.00 -2.52 0.87
N ARG A 63 9.66 -2.30 -0.27
CA ARG A 63 9.35 -1.14 -1.12
C ARG A 63 8.23 -1.47 -2.10
N VAL A 64 7.14 -0.72 -2.00
CA VAL A 64 6.02 -0.83 -2.92
C VAL A 64 6.42 -0.31 -4.30
N VAL A 65 6.10 -1.07 -5.33
CA VAL A 65 6.33 -0.72 -6.74
C VAL A 65 5.02 -0.55 -7.51
N GLU A 66 3.93 -1.12 -7.02
CA GLU A 66 2.60 -1.03 -7.62
C GLU A 66 1.53 -1.29 -6.55
N VAL A 67 0.39 -0.60 -6.68
CA VAL A 67 -0.78 -0.74 -5.82
C VAL A 67 -2.03 -0.72 -6.67
N ASP A 68 -2.87 -1.75 -6.51
CA ASP A 68 -4.17 -1.84 -7.15
C ASP A 68 -5.28 -1.97 -6.11
N PHE A 69 -6.41 -1.29 -6.34
CA PHE A 69 -7.63 -1.55 -5.58
C PHE A 69 -8.23 -2.89 -6.00
N VAL A 70 -8.45 -3.77 -5.03
CA VAL A 70 -9.19 -5.01 -5.28
C VAL A 70 -10.66 -4.68 -5.12
N ASN A 71 -11.35 -4.43 -6.25
CA ASN A 71 -12.80 -4.37 -6.24
C ASN A 71 -13.35 -5.78 -5.97
N ASN A 72 -14.24 -5.89 -4.98
CA ASN A 72 -15.05 -7.08 -4.75
C ASN A 72 -16.21 -7.12 -5.75
#